data_AF-A0A2V2UEL8-F1
#
_entry.id   AF-A0A2V2UEL8-F1
#
_cell.length_a   1.000
_cell.length_b   1.000
_cell.length_c   1.000
_cell.angle_alpha   90.00
_cell.angle_beta   90.00
_cell.angle_gamma   90.00
#
_symmetry.space_group_name_H-M   'P 1'
#
loop_
_entity.id
_entity.type
_entity.pdbx_description
1 polymer ?
#
loop_
_entity_poly.entity_id
_entity_poly.type
_entity_poly.pdbx_seq_one_letter_code
_entity_poly.pdbx_strand_id
1 'polypeptide(L)'
;MEGKHNLDTWLSMIRGRCERSGFNLTEFRQDDKIELVMQYDMGEKWSIYFKLFYENVFYDLGVKTSFDYTENTLVIKQRMFHNLLRGMNSIVRG
;
A
#
# COMPACT_ATOMS: atom_id res chain seq x y z
N MET A 1 4.31 22.18 -1.68
CA MET A 1 3.00 21.77 -2.25
C MET A 1 2.41 20.75 -1.30
N GLU A 2 1.62 21.19 -0.32
CA GLU A 2 1.05 20.32 0.73
C GLU A 2 -0.30 19.74 0.25
N GLY A 3 -0.25 18.85 -0.74
CA GLY A 3 -1.37 17.95 -1.00
C GLY A 3 -1.29 16.82 0.01
N LYS A 4 -2.37 16.50 0.72
CA LYS A 4 -2.39 15.37 1.67
C LYS A 4 -2.06 14.07 0.93
N HIS A 5 -0.79 13.66 0.94
CA HIS A 5 -0.32 12.36 0.47
C HIS A 5 -0.85 11.28 1.43
N ASN A 6 -2.10 10.90 1.28
CA ASN A 6 -2.73 9.85 2.06
C ASN A 6 -2.71 8.51 1.30
N LEU A 7 -3.00 7.42 2.00
CA LEU A 7 -3.05 6.08 1.44
C LEU A 7 -3.96 6.01 0.20
N ASP A 8 -5.13 6.64 0.23
CA ASP A 8 -6.09 6.62 -0.88
C ASP A 8 -5.54 7.23 -2.17
N THR A 9 -4.76 8.31 -2.06
CA THR A 9 -4.09 8.92 -3.21
C THR A 9 -3.12 7.94 -3.85
N TRP A 10 -2.32 7.24 -3.04
CA TRP A 10 -1.37 6.25 -3.53
C TRP A 10 -2.05 5.01 -4.11
N LEU A 11 -3.14 4.54 -3.50
CA LEU A 11 -3.96 3.46 -4.06
C LEU A 11 -4.53 3.86 -5.43
N SER A 12 -5.01 5.10 -5.57
CA SER A 12 -5.49 5.62 -6.86
C SER A 12 -4.37 5.71 -7.90
N MET A 13 -3.15 6.09 -7.49
CA MET A 13 -1.99 6.13 -8.38
C MET A 13 -1.57 4.74 -8.85
N ILE A 14 -1.65 3.74 -7.98
CA ILE A 14 -1.37 2.33 -8.34
C ILE A 14 -2.37 1.88 -9.41
N ARG A 15 -3.67 2.11 -9.21
CA ARG A 15 -4.71 1.77 -10.21
C ARG A 15 -4.44 2.44 -11.56
N GLY A 16 -4.23 3.75 -11.55
CA GLY A 16 -3.96 4.49 -12.79
C GLY A 16 -2.66 4.07 -13.48
N ARG A 17 -1.64 3.63 -12.73
CA ARG A 17 -0.43 3.05 -13.31
C ARG A 17 -0.74 1.72 -13.98
N CYS A 18 -1.45 0.82 -13.29
CA CYS A 18 -1.80 -0.50 -13.83
C CYS A 18 -2.63 -0.38 -15.12
N GLU A 19 -3.65 0.48 -15.13
CA GLU A 19 -4.48 0.74 -16.31
C GLU A 19 -3.65 1.22 -17.51
N ARG A 20 -2.73 2.17 -17.31
CA ARG A 20 -1.91 2.71 -18.40
C ARG A 20 -0.84 1.74 -18.88
N SER A 21 -0.35 0.87 -18.00
CA SER A 21 0.69 -0.11 -18.31
C SER A 21 0.14 -1.45 -18.79
N GLY A 22 -1.19 -1.65 -18.78
CA GLY A 22 -1.81 -2.93 -19.11
C GLY A 22 -1.57 -4.01 -18.06
N PHE A 23 -1.23 -3.63 -16.83
CA PHE A 23 -1.05 -4.59 -15.73
C PHE A 23 -2.41 -4.98 -15.18
N ASN A 24 -2.57 -6.26 -14.84
CA ASN A 24 -3.77 -6.71 -14.17
C ASN A 24 -3.66 -6.40 -12.67
N LEU A 25 -4.63 -5.67 -12.12
CA LEU A 25 -4.70 -5.33 -10.71
C LEU A 25 -5.98 -5.90 -10.12
N THR A 26 -5.83 -6.82 -9.17
CA THR A 26 -6.95 -7.32 -8.37
C THR A 26 -6.88 -6.70 -6.98
N GLU A 27 -7.99 -6.15 -6.51
CA GLU A 27 -8.10 -5.52 -5.20
C GLU A 27 -9.12 -6.26 -4.33
N PHE A 28 -8.69 -6.70 -3.15
CA PHE A 28 -9.55 -7.30 -2.13
C PHE A 28 -9.66 -6.33 -0.95
N ARG A 29 -10.90 -6.00 -0.59
CA ARG A 29 -11.22 -5.18 0.59
C ARG A 29 -12.08 -6.00 1.55
N GLN A 30 -11.60 -6.19 2.77
CA GLN A 30 -12.37 -6.76 3.88
C GLN A 30 -12.12 -5.90 5.12
N ASP A 31 -13.17 -5.40 5.76
CA ASP A 31 -13.19 -4.64 7.03
C ASP A 31 -11.91 -3.85 7.39
N ASP A 32 -10.87 -4.51 7.90
CA ASP A 32 -9.62 -3.94 8.38
C ASP A 32 -8.40 -4.17 7.45
N LYS A 33 -8.60 -4.62 6.21
CA LYS A 33 -7.55 -5.08 5.29
C LYS A 33 -7.81 -4.68 3.85
N ILE A 34 -6.73 -4.25 3.20
CA ILE A 34 -6.65 -4.07 1.76
C ILE A 34 -5.54 -4.97 1.25
N GLU A 35 -5.84 -5.80 0.26
CA GLU A 35 -4.86 -6.59 -0.47
C GLU A 35 -4.91 -6.23 -1.95
N LEU A 36 -3.76 -5.88 -2.51
CA LEU A 36 -3.58 -5.60 -3.93
C LEU A 36 -2.68 -6.68 -4.52
N VAL A 37 -3.18 -7.33 -5.57
CA VAL A 37 -2.40 -8.28 -6.37
C VAL A 37 -2.19 -7.65 -7.74
N MET A 38 -0.96 -7.20 -7.98
CA MET A 38 -0.54 -6.60 -9.24
C MET A 38 0.21 -7.66 -10.06
N GLN A 39 -0.35 -8.05 -11.19
CA GLN A 39 0.25 -8.99 -12.13
C GLN A 39 0.77 -8.23 -13.34
N TYR A 40 2.03 -8.50 -13.70
CA TYR A 40 2.73 -7.87 -14.81
C TYR A 40 3.72 -8.89 -15.39
N ASP A 41 3.88 -8.91 -16.71
CA ASP A 41 4.84 -9.81 -17.38
C ASP A 41 6.11 -9.02 -17.74
N MET A 42 6.98 -8.84 -16.74
CA MET A 42 8.19 -8.02 -16.87
C MET A 42 9.45 -8.70 -16.31
N GLY A 43 9.29 -9.78 -15.55
CA GLY A 43 10.38 -10.49 -14.90
C GLY A 43 10.78 -9.93 -13.54
N GLU A 44 11.58 -10.73 -12.81
CA GLU A 44 11.84 -10.58 -11.38
C GLU A 44 12.47 -9.24 -10.98
N LYS A 45 13.34 -8.68 -11.83
CA LYS A 45 13.98 -7.38 -11.57
C LYS A 45 12.95 -6.26 -11.38
N TRP A 46 11.85 -6.31 -12.13
CA TRP A 46 10.75 -5.36 -11.98
C TRP A 46 9.95 -5.61 -10.71
N SER A 47 9.75 -6.87 -10.32
CA SER A 47 9.13 -7.19 -9.02
C SER A 47 9.92 -6.64 -7.84
N ILE A 48 11.25 -6.82 -7.85
CA ILE A 48 12.12 -6.27 -6.82
C ILE A 48 12.03 -4.74 -6.81
N TYR A 49 12.08 -4.11 -7.98
CA TYR A 49 11.94 -2.66 -8.10
C TYR A 49 10.60 -2.16 -7.55
N PHE A 50 9.48 -2.78 -7.95
CA PHE A 50 8.15 -2.37 -7.48
C PHE A 50 8.00 -2.59 -5.99
N LYS A 51 8.48 -3.72 -5.45
CA LYS A 51 8.50 -3.96 -4.01
C LYS A 51 9.22 -2.84 -3.29
N LEU A 52 10.48 -2.54 -3.65
CA LEU A 52 11.28 -1.51 -2.99
C LEU A 52 10.63 -0.13 -3.12
N PHE A 53 10.08 0.21 -4.28
CA PHE A 53 9.42 1.49 -4.51
C PHE A 53 8.20 1.66 -3.60
N TYR A 54 7.27 0.71 -3.61
CA TYR A 54 6.05 0.82 -2.80
C TYR A 54 6.33 0.62 -1.31
N GLU A 55 7.30 -0.21 -0.94
CA GLU A 55 7.69 -0.37 0.47
C GLU A 55 8.18 0.95 1.07
N ASN A 56 9.02 1.71 0.35
CA ASN A 56 9.45 3.04 0.80
C ASN A 56 8.29 4.03 0.85
N VAL A 57 7.44 4.05 -0.19
CA VAL A 57 6.26 4.94 -0.21
C VAL A 57 5.35 4.69 0.99
N PHE A 58 5.03 3.44 1.28
CA PHE A 58 4.12 3.09 2.37
C PHE A 58 4.78 3.24 3.75
N TYR A 59 6.10 3.06 3.83
CA TYR A 59 6.87 3.40 5.02
C TYR A 59 6.78 4.90 5.35
N ASP A 60 6.96 5.77 4.37
CA ASP A 60 6.87 7.24 4.55
C ASP A 60 5.46 7.70 4.93
N LEU A 61 4.43 6.97 4.50
CA LEU A 61 3.03 7.20 4.92
C LEU A 61 2.75 6.75 6.37
N GLY A 62 3.69 6.06 7.03
CA GLY A 62 3.52 5.53 8.37
C GLY A 62 2.46 4.44 8.48
N VAL A 63 2.16 3.74 7.38
CA VAL A 63 1.17 2.66 7.35
C VAL A 63 1.85 1.30 7.46
N LYS A 64 1.24 0.39 8.21
CA LYS A 64 1.77 -0.98 8.35
C LYS A 64 1.36 -1.82 7.15
N THR A 65 2.34 -2.16 6.33
CA THR A 65 2.16 -2.98 5.12
C THR A 65 3.15 -4.12 5.05
N SER A 66 2.73 -5.23 4.46
CA SER A 66 3.60 -6.34 4.07
C SER A 66 3.58 -6.51 2.56
N PHE A 67 4.75 -6.84 2.00
CA PHE A 67 4.95 -7.02 0.57
C PHE A 67 5.50 -8.40 0.29
N ASP A 68 4.83 -9.14 -0.59
CA ASP A 68 5.31 -10.39 -1.16
C ASP A 68 5.44 -10.21 -2.67
N TYR A 69 6.32 -10.97 -3.32
CA TYR A 69 6.41 -10.96 -4.77
C TYR A 69 6.80 -12.32 -5.34
N THR A 70 6.48 -12.51 -6.62
CA THR A 70 7.04 -13.55 -7.49
C THR A 70 7.68 -12.87 -8.69
N GLU A 71 8.19 -13.63 -9.66
CA GLU A 71 8.77 -13.07 -10.89
C GLU A 71 7.88 -12.06 -11.61
N ASN A 72 6.55 -12.25 -11.58
CA ASN A 72 5.58 -11.49 -12.38
C ASN A 72 4.38 -10.99 -11.57
N THR A 73 4.51 -10.97 -10.25
CA THR A 73 3.41 -10.52 -9.38
C THR A 73 3.97 -9.83 -8.15
N LEU A 74 3.36 -8.68 -7.80
CA LEU A 74 3.55 -8.01 -6.53
C LEU A 74 2.25 -8.10 -5.73
N VAL A 75 2.36 -8.53 -4.47
CA VAL A 75 1.26 -8.56 -3.53
C VAL A 75 1.53 -7.53 -2.43
N ILE A 76 0.62 -6.58 -2.28
CA ILE A 76 0.66 -5.53 -1.25
C ILE A 76 -0.48 -5.78 -0.28
N LYS A 77 -0.17 -6.04 0.99
CA LYS A 77 -1.18 -6.23 2.04
C LYS A 77 -1.05 -5.11 3.07
N GLN A 78 -2.13 -4.38 3.28
CA GLN A 78 -2.23 -3.30 4.24
C GLN A 78 -3.29 -3.62 5.27
N ARG A 79 -2.96 -3.41 6.55
CA ARG A 79 -3.94 -3.52 7.64
C ARG A 79 -4.33 -2.13 8.11
N MET A 80 -5.61 -1.81 8.00
CA MET A 80 -6.22 -0.58 8.49
C MET A 80 -6.30 -0.70 10.02
N PHE A 81 -5.41 -0.02 10.73
CA PHE A 81 -5.60 0.17 12.17
C PHE A 81 -6.76 1.14 12.37
N HIS A 82 -7.84 0.67 12.99
CA HIS A 82 -8.85 1.55 13.56
C HIS A 82 -8.15 2.36 14.66
N ASN A 83 -7.93 3.66 14.42
CA ASN A 83 -7.33 4.57 15.40
C ASN A 83 -8.28 4.75 16.59
N LEU A 84 -8.27 3.80 17.53
CA LEU A 84 -8.94 3.92 18.83
C LEU A 84 -8.00 4.40 19.95
N LEU A 85 -6.73 4.74 19.66
CA LEU A 85 -5.75 5.10 20.70
C LEU A 85 -4.92 6.35 20.38
N ARG A 86 -5.54 7.37 19.76
CA ARG A 86 -4.99 8.76 19.79
C ARG A 86 -5.64 9.65 20.87
N GLY A 87 -6.39 9.06 21.80
CA GLY A 87 -7.10 9.76 22.87
C GLY A 87 -6.63 9.49 24.31
N MET A 88 -5.48 8.82 24.53
CA MET A 88 -5.06 8.38 25.88
C MET A 88 -3.74 9.00 26.38
N ASN A 89 -3.36 10.20 25.93
CA ASN A 89 -2.21 10.94 26.49
C ASN A 89 -2.55 12.30 27.09
N SER A 90 -3.81 12.58 27.41
CA SER A 90 -4.20 13.78 28.19
C SER A 90 -4.85 13.47 29.55
N ILE A 91 -4.93 12.20 29.95
CA ILE A 91 -5.52 11.81 31.24
C ILE A 91 -4.61 10.81 31.95
N VAL A 92 -3.40 11.27 32.31
CA VAL A 92 -2.75 10.81 33.54
C VAL A 92 -2.39 12.05 34.33
N ARG A 93 -3.34 12.41 35.20
CA ARG A 93 -3.19 12.87 36.60
C ARG A 93 -2.11 13.94 36.85
N GLY A 94 -2.47 15.13 37.35
CA GLY A 94 -3.31 15.31 38.53
C GLY A 94 -2.44 15.19 39.77
#